data_AF-A0A967SZI1-F1
#
_entry.id   AF-A0A967SZI1-F1
#
_cell.length_a   1.000
_cell.length_b   1.000
_cell.length_c   1.000
_cell.angle_alpha   90.00
_cell.angle_beta   90.00
_cell.angle_gamma   90.00
#
_symmetry.space_group_name_H-M   'P 1'
#
loop_
_entity.id
_entity.type
_entity.pdbx_description
1 polymer ?
#
loop_
_entity_poly.entity_id
_entity_poly.type
_entity_poly.pdbx_seq_one_letter_code
_entity_poly.pdbx_strand_id
1 'polypeptide(L)' 'RFIHYRYAPGDPASLSNDVVQSIYEDQNRDLWIGTDEGLNKFDRSKEEFIRFQHDPADTHGLTDKKVSAVYQDRTGC' A
#
# COMPACT_ATOMS: atom_id res chain seq x y z
N ARG A 1 -23.20 7.28 6.32
CA ARG A 1 -22.29 6.74 7.35
C ARG A 1 -20.96 6.45 6.66
N PHE A 2 -19.85 6.93 7.20
CA PHE A 2 -18.50 6.70 6.65
C PHE A 2 -17.73 5.75 7.56
N ILE A 3 -16.89 4.90 6.98
CA ILE A 3 -15.94 4.05 7.71
C ILE A 3 -14.58 4.73 7.65
N HIS A 4 -13.90 4.78 8.79
CA HIS A 4 -12.54 5.32 8.87
C HIS A 4 -11.57 4.20 9.17
N TYR A 5 -10.64 3.97 8.25
CA TYR A 5 -9.49 3.09 8.46
C TYR A 5 -8.30 3.95 8.87
N ARG A 6 -7.56 3.50 9.89
CA ARG A 6 -6.39 4.20 10.45
C ARG A 6 -5.24 3.24 10.64
N TYR A 7 -4.04 3.78 10.80
CA TYR A 7 -2.94 3.05 11.37
C TYR A 7 -3.24 2.66 12.81
N ALA A 8 -3.07 1.39 13.13
CA ALA A 8 -3.21 0.81 14.45
C ALA A 8 -1.89 0.11 14.81
N PRO A 9 -1.12 0.65 15.77
CA PRO A 9 0.11 0.01 16.24
C PRO A 9 -0.16 -1.42 16.73
N GLY A 10 0.62 -2.39 16.24
CA GLY A 10 0.50 -3.80 16.62
C GLY A 10 -0.53 -4.61 15.82
N ASP A 11 -1.34 -3.95 14.99
CA ASP A 11 -2.22 -4.63 14.03
C ASP A 11 -1.54 -4.61 12.63
N PRO A 12 -1.10 -5.76 12.08
CA PRO A 12 -0.50 -5.80 10.75
C PRO A 12 -1.53 -5.61 9.62
N ALA A 13 -2.82 -5.75 9.91
CA ALA A 13 -3.92 -5.67 8.94
C ALA A 13 -4.54 -4.27 8.82
N SER A 14 -4.02 -3.26 9.54
CA SER A 14 -4.44 -1.86 9.38
C SER A 14 -3.56 -1.12 8.35
N LEU A 15 -3.86 0.14 8.02
CA LEU A 15 -2.97 0.98 7.20
C LEU A 15 -1.55 1.06 7.78
N SER A 16 -0.53 1.21 6.95
CA SER A 16 0.87 1.38 7.40
C SER A 16 1.18 2.75 7.99
N ASN A 17 0.43 3.79 7.62
CA ASN A 17 0.54 5.14 8.17
C ASN A 17 -0.80 5.87 7.94
N ASP A 18 -1.13 6.85 8.80
CA ASP A 18 -2.33 7.68 8.66
C ASP A 18 -2.21 8.74 7.54
N VAL A 19 -0.99 9.06 7.11
CA VAL A 19 -0.70 10.00 6.03
C VAL A 19 -0.83 9.30 4.68
N VAL A 20 -1.99 9.45 4.06
CA VAL A 20 -2.28 8.95 2.70
C VAL A 20 -1.84 9.97 1.66
N GLN A 21 -0.99 9.52 0.73
CA GLN A 21 -0.46 10.32 -0.38
C GLN A 21 -1.19 10.05 -1.69
N SER A 22 -1.66 8.81 -1.90
CA SER A 22 -2.33 8.42 -3.13
C SER A 22 -3.32 7.29 -2.92
N ILE A 23 -4.35 7.25 -3.75
CA ILE A 23 -5.34 6.19 -3.81
C ILE A 23 -5.54 5.82 -5.28
N TYR A 24 -5.51 4.53 -5.58
CA TYR A 24 -5.67 3.98 -6.92
C TYR A 24 -6.54 2.72 -6.87
N GLU A 25 -7.52 2.60 -7.77
CA GLU A 25 -8.29 1.36 -7.96
C GLU A 25 -7.84 0.70 -9.27
N ASP A 26 -7.43 -0.56 -9.21
CA ASP A 26 -7.01 -1.29 -10.40
C ASP A 26 -8.21 -1.95 -11.13
N GLN A 27 -7.92 -2.56 -12.27
CA GLN A 27 -8.93 -3.22 -13.10
C GLN A 27 -9.58 -4.44 -12.42
N ASN A 28 -8.93 -5.02 -11.41
CA ASN A 28 -9.43 -6.11 -10.60
C ASN A 28 -10.27 -5.62 -9.40
N ARG A 29 -10.51 -4.30 -9.29
CA ARG A 29 -11.25 -3.64 -8.20
C ARG A 29 -10.51 -3.67 -6.87
N ASP A 30 -9.21 -3.96 -6.89
CA ASP A 30 -8.37 -3.83 -5.72
C ASP A 30 -8.05 -2.35 -5.49
N LEU A 31 -8.10 -1.93 -4.23
CA LEU A 31 -7.78 -0.56 -3.85
C LEU A 31 -6.37 -0.51 -3.29
N TRP A 32 -5.55 0.33 -3.88
CA TRP A 32 -4.16 0.58 -3.54
C TRP A 32 -4.04 1.96 -2.88
N ILE A 33 -3.41 2.00 -1.71
CA ILE A 33 -3.26 3.20 -0.88
C ILE A 33 -1.76 3.43 -0.64
N GLY A 34 -1.23 4.47 -1.27
CA GLY A 34 0.13 4.94 -1.00
C GLY A 34 0.13 5.80 0.25
N THR A 35 1.00 5.46 1.20
CA THR A 35 1.23 6.21 2.44
C THR A 35 2.69 6.61 2.53
N ASP A 36 3.04 7.48 3.49
CA ASP A 36 4.43 7.90 3.71
C ASP A 36 5.37 6.73 4.08
N GLU A 37 4.82 5.63 4.62
CA GLU A 37 5.55 4.43 5.05
C GLU A 37 5.34 3.22 4.10
N GLY A 38 4.91 3.47 2.86
CA GLY A 38 4.80 2.44 1.83
C GLY A 38 3.40 2.24 1.28
N LEU A 39 3.22 1.12 0.59
CA LEU A 39 2.02 0.82 -0.20
C LEU A 39 1.11 -0.16 0.55
N ASN A 40 -0.20 0.06 0.51
CA ASN A 40 -1.19 -0.81 1.12
C ASN A 40 -2.17 -1.28 0.05
N LYS A 41 -2.54 -2.56 0.08
CA LYS A 41 -3.66 -3.10 -0.71
C LYS A 41 -4.81 -3.39 0.23
N PHE A 42 -5.99 -2.86 -0.05
CA PHE A 42 -7.19 -3.11 0.73
C PHE A 42 -7.96 -4.31 0.16
N ASP A 43 -8.03 -5.39 0.93
CA ASP A 43 -8.86 -6.55 0.64
C ASP A 43 -10.29 -6.26 1.09
N ARG A 44 -11.16 -5.94 0.12
CA ARG A 44 -12.57 -5.62 0.37
C ARG A 44 -13.37 -6.79 0.93
N SER A 45 -12.92 -8.04 0.72
CA SER A 45 -13.64 -9.21 1.21
C SER A 45 -13.44 -9.43 2.70
N LYS A 46 -12.29 -8.99 3.23
CA LYS A 46 -11.91 -9.12 4.63
C LYS A 46 -11.95 -7.80 5.40
N GLU A 47 -12.04 -6.67 4.69
CA GLU A 47 -11.87 -5.33 5.23
C GLU A 47 -10.49 -5.12 5.89
N GLU A 48 -9.46 -5.74 5.32
CA GLU A 48 -8.08 -5.74 5.83
C GLU A 48 -7.12 -5.07 4.85
N PHE A 49 -6.00 -4.57 5.37
CA PHE A 49 -4.89 -4.02 4.58
C PHE A 49 -3.71 -4.99 4.56
N ILE A 50 -3.20 -5.23 3.35
CA ILE A 50 -1.92 -5.90 3.13
C ILE A 50 -0.88 -4.80 2.91
N ARG A 51 0.13 -4.76 3.79
CA ARG A 51 1.21 -3.76 3.74
C ARG A 51 2.37 -4.26 2.91
N PHE A 52 2.82 -3.43 1.99
CA PHE A 52 4.06 -3.57 1.24
C PHE A 52 4.99 -2.47 1.70
N GLN A 53 5.80 -2.78 2.72
CA GLN A 53 6.83 -1.88 3.22
C GLN A 53 8.13 -2.13 2.46
N HIS A 54 8.87 -1.07 2.18
CA HIS A 54 10.23 -1.17 1.67
C HIS A 54 11.13 -1.63 2.81
N ASP A 55 11.77 -2.79 2.68
CA ASP A 55 12.78 -3.23 3.65
C ASP A 55 14.06 -2.43 3.42
N PRO A 56 14.48 -1.56 4.36
CA PRO A 56 15.71 -0.79 4.21
C PRO A 56 16.98 -1.66 4.24
N ALA A 57 16.89 -2.94 4.64
CA ALA A 57 17.98 -3.91 4.58
C ALA A 57 18.05 -4.67 3.25
N ASP A 58 17.04 -4.54 2.38
CA ASP A 58 17.08 -5.10 1.02
C ASP A 58 17.85 -4.15 0.09
N THR A 59 19.17 -4.17 0.19
CA THR A 59 20.09 -3.39 -0.67
C THR A 59 20.25 -3.97 -2.08
N HIS A 60 19.41 -4.90 -2.54
CA HIS A 60 19.53 -5.51 -3.87
C HIS A 60 18.52 -5.00 -4.90
N GLY A 61 17.77 -3.92 -4.63
CA GLY A 61 16.82 -3.38 -5.62
C GLY A 61 16.52 -1.88 -5.49
N LEU A 62 17.29 -1.08 -6.22
CA LEU A 62 17.03 0.31 -6.66
C LEU A 62 17.06 1.43 -5.61
N THR A 63 18.11 2.24 -5.71
CA THR A 63 18.33 3.53 -5.07
C THR A 63 17.47 4.62 -5.72
N ASP A 64 16.22 4.82 -5.32
CA ASP A 64 15.62 6.16 -5.40
C ASP A 64 14.37 6.32 -4.51
N LYS A 65 14.47 7.21 -3.52
CA LYS A 65 13.47 7.47 -2.48
C LYS A 65 12.37 8.45 -2.94
N LYS A 66 11.67 8.14 -4.03
CA LYS A 66 10.39 8.78 -4.39
C LYS A 66 9.48 7.78 -5.08
N VAL A 67 8.45 7.30 -4.37
CA VAL A 67 7.34 6.57 -4.98
C VAL A 67 6.42 7.60 -5.65
N SER A 68 6.84 8.17 -6.79
CA SER A 68 6.04 9.12 -7.57
C SER A 68 5.08 8.45 -8.55
N ALA A 69 5.14 7.13 -8.70
CA ALA A 69 4.17 6.35 -9.46
C ALA A 69 4.28 4.88 -9.06
N VAL A 70 3.16 4.28 -8.66
CA VAL A 70 3.01 2.83 -8.72
C VAL A 70 2.75 2.51 -10.20
N TYR A 71 3.78 2.05 -10.91
CA TYR A 71 3.63 1.55 -12.28
C TYR A 71 3.39 0.05 -12.22
N GLN A 72 2.24 -0.39 -12.72
CA GLN A 72 1.89 -1.80 -12.85
C GLN A 72 2.82 -2.44 -13.89
N ASP A 73 3.61 -3.44 -13.51
CA ASP A 73 4.30 -4.25 -14.51
C ASP A 73 3.24 -5.02 -15.31
N ARG A 74 3.22 -4.76 -16.62
CA ARG A 74 2.44 -5.54 -17.58
C ARG A 74 3.32 -6.69 -18.05
N THR A 75 3.62 -7.60 -17.15
CA THR A 75 4.09 -8.94 -17.50
C THR A 75 3.09 -9.96 -16.97
N GLY A 76 2.10 -10.24 -17.81
CA GLY A 76 1.41 -11.51 -17.73
C GLY A 76 2.40 -12.60 -18.14
N CYS A 77 2.62 -13.54 -17.22
CA CYS A 77 3.11 -14.89 -17.48
C CYS A 77 2.22 -15.83 -16.67
#